data_AF-F7K4J9-F1
#
_entry.id   AF-F7K4J9-F1
#
_cell.length_a   1.000
_cell.length_b   1.000
_cell.length_c   1.000
_cell.angle_alpha   90.00
_cell.angle_beta   90.00
_cell.angle_gamma   90.00
#
_symmetry.space_group_name_H-M   'P 1'
#
loop_
_entity.id
_entity.type
_entity.pdbx_description
1 polymer ?
#
loop_
_entity_poly.entity_id
_entity_poly.type
_entity_poly.pdbx_seq_one_letter_code
_entity_poly.pdbx_strand_id
1 'polypeptide(L)'
;MAKPFLTYDQQLDKLINGKKLCITDCEKAKEILRDIGYFSLIGGYKTPFINPMTRVYEDNTAFEDIYALYQFDLALRELVFKYLCQIERKLR
;
A
#
# COMPACT_ATOMS: atom_id res chain seq x y z
N MET A 1 12.29 5.42 -22.30
CA MET A 1 12.90 6.32 -21.29
C MET A 1 12.54 5.79 -19.92
N ALA A 2 13.51 5.41 -19.09
CA ALA A 2 13.23 4.96 -17.72
C ALA A 2 12.65 6.15 -16.94
N LYS A 3 11.49 5.98 -16.29
CA LYS A 3 10.97 7.00 -15.38
C LYS A 3 11.98 7.14 -14.23
N PRO A 4 12.48 8.35 -13.95
CA PRO A 4 13.40 8.56 -12.84
C PRO A 4 12.75 8.09 -11.54
N PHE A 5 13.54 7.49 -10.65
CA PHE A 5 13.07 7.12 -9.32
C PHE A 5 12.76 8.41 -8.56
N LEU A 6 11.48 8.61 -8.23
CA LEU A 6 11.09 9.72 -7.36
C LEU A 6 11.59 9.42 -5.96
N THR A 7 12.17 10.41 -5.28
CA THR A 7 12.51 10.28 -3.85
C THR A 7 11.25 10.04 -3.03
N TYR A 8 11.37 9.50 -1.82
CA TYR A 8 10.21 9.25 -0.96
C TYR A 8 9.42 10.54 -0.67
N ASP A 9 10.11 11.67 -0.47
CA ASP A 9 9.46 12.98 -0.30
C ASP A 9 8.64 13.39 -1.53
N GLN A 10 9.19 13.18 -2.75
CA GLN A 10 8.46 13.45 -4.00
C GLN A 10 7.29 12.48 -4.21
N GLN A 11 7.40 11.24 -3.72
CA GLN A 11 6.30 10.28 -3.76
C GLN A 11 5.17 10.72 -2.84
N LEU A 12 5.47 11.16 -1.62
CA LEU A 12 4.49 11.69 -0.67
C LEU A 12 3.83 12.96 -1.21
N ASP A 13 4.62 13.90 -1.73
CA ASP A 13 4.11 15.11 -2.38
C ASP A 13 3.10 14.78 -3.49
N LYS A 14 3.43 13.80 -4.34
CA LYS A 14 2.52 13.35 -5.41
C LYS A 14 1.23 12.72 -4.89
N LEU A 15 1.28 12.04 -3.74
CA LEU A 15 0.09 11.46 -3.12
C LEU A 15 -0.81 12.54 -2.53
N ILE A 16 -0.21 13.53 -1.85
CA ILE A 16 -0.93 14.63 -1.20
C ILE A 16 -1.46 15.60 -2.25
N ASN A 17 -0.57 16.23 -3.02
CA ASN A 17 -0.91 17.30 -3.96
C ASN A 17 -1.51 16.78 -5.27
N GLY A 18 -1.02 15.64 -5.76
CA GLY A 18 -1.46 15.09 -7.05
C GLY A 18 -2.72 14.21 -6.96
N LYS A 19 -2.99 13.60 -5.80
CA LYS A 19 -4.08 12.63 -5.65
C LYS A 19 -5.00 12.87 -4.45
N LYS A 20 -4.75 13.92 -3.66
CA LYS A 20 -5.54 14.29 -2.48
C LYS A 20 -5.60 13.21 -1.38
N LEU A 21 -4.54 12.40 -1.25
CA LEU A 21 -4.45 11.45 -0.15
C LEU A 21 -4.17 12.20 1.15
N CYS A 22 -4.93 11.89 2.20
CA CYS A 22 -4.67 12.44 3.53
C CYS A 22 -3.46 11.72 4.15
N ILE A 23 -2.42 12.49 4.49
CA ILE A 23 -1.23 11.98 5.18
C ILE A 23 -1.02 12.85 6.41
N THR A 24 -1.39 12.32 7.57
CA THR A 24 -1.27 13.02 8.86
C THR A 24 0.17 13.05 9.36
N ASP A 25 0.91 11.95 9.14
CA ASP A 25 2.30 11.79 9.57
C ASP A 25 3.18 11.40 8.37
N CYS A 26 3.85 12.41 7.81
CA CYS A 26 4.71 12.23 6.64
C CYS A 26 5.96 11.38 6.96
N GLU A 27 6.50 11.47 8.17
CA GLU A 27 7.70 10.71 8.55
C GLU A 27 7.37 9.22 8.67
N LYS A 28 6.26 8.89 9.34
CA LYS A 28 5.76 7.51 9.42
C LYS A 28 5.41 6.95 8.05
N ALA A 29 4.74 7.74 7.19
CA ALA A 29 4.44 7.33 5.83
C ALA A 29 5.70 7.06 5.00
N LYS A 30 6.77 7.86 5.21
CA LYS A 30 8.07 7.69 4.57
C LYS A 30 8.76 6.40 5.01
N GLU A 31 8.74 6.10 6.30
CA GLU A 31 9.29 4.84 6.82
C GLU A 31 8.56 3.62 6.26
N ILE A 32 7.23 3.66 6.22
CA ILE A 32 6.40 2.59 5.64
C ILE A 32 6.70 2.41 4.15
N LEU A 33 6.82 3.51 3.39
CA LEU A 33 7.19 3.44 1.97
C LEU A 33 8.60 2.91 1.74
N ARG A 34 9.53 3.16 2.67
CA ARG A 34 10.89 2.63 2.62
C ARG A 34 10.94 1.13 2.91
N ASP A 35 10.12 0.64 3.83
CA ASP A 35 10.06 -0.77 4.22
C ASP A 35 9.34 -1.63 3.16
N ILE A 36 8.15 -1.22 2.74
CA ILE A 36 7.28 -2.02 1.84
C ILE A 36 7.55 -1.70 0.35
N GLY A 37 7.89 -0.44 0.06
CA GLY A 37 8.01 0.07 -1.30
C GLY A 37 6.70 0.64 -1.85
N TYR A 38 6.82 1.76 -2.59
CA TYR A 38 5.68 2.49 -3.16
C TYR A 38 4.80 1.64 -4.07
N PHE A 39 5.39 0.82 -4.96
CA PHE A 39 4.61 0.02 -5.89
C PHE A 39 3.85 -1.11 -5.21
N SER A 40 4.47 -1.76 -4.21
CA SER A 40 3.84 -2.82 -3.42
C SER A 40 2.65 -2.29 -2.64
N LEU A 41 2.81 -1.13 -1.98
CA LEU A 41 1.77 -0.54 -1.15
C LEU A 41 0.74 0.24 -1.98
N ILE A 42 1.15 1.35 -2.59
CA ILE A 42 0.23 2.22 -3.33
C ILE A 42 -0.21 1.57 -4.63
N GLY A 43 0.70 0.93 -5.37
CA GLY A 43 0.35 0.30 -6.64
C GLY A 43 -0.63 -0.85 -6.47
N GLY A 44 -0.42 -1.70 -5.46
CA GLY A 44 -1.23 -2.90 -5.18
C GLY A 44 -2.58 -2.60 -4.52
N TYR A 45 -2.64 -1.64 -3.60
CA TYR A 45 -3.79 -1.50 -2.70
C TYR A 45 -4.60 -0.21 -2.88
N LYS A 46 -4.24 0.68 -3.81
CA LYS A 46 -4.99 1.91 -4.08
C LYS A 46 -6.40 1.72 -4.66
N THR A 47 -6.66 0.59 -5.33
CA THR A 47 -7.86 0.38 -6.15
C THR A 47 -9.18 0.63 -5.41
N PRO A 48 -9.41 0.09 -4.20
CA PRO A 48 -10.66 0.34 -3.46
C PRO A 48 -10.82 1.77 -2.96
N PHE A 49 -9.75 2.57 -2.93
CA PHE A 49 -9.76 3.93 -2.40
C PHE A 49 -9.77 5.01 -3.48
N ILE A 50 -9.74 4.63 -4.76
CA ILE A 50 -9.72 5.56 -5.88
C ILE A 50 -11.10 5.61 -6.51
N ASN A 51 -11.60 6.83 -6.71
CA ASN A 51 -12.77 7.04 -7.52
C ASN A 51 -12.43 6.74 -9.00
N PRO A 52 -13.12 5.78 -9.66
CA PRO A 52 -12.77 5.32 -11.00
C PRO A 52 -12.94 6.41 -12.07
N MET A 53 -13.81 7.40 -11.84
CA MET A 53 -14.10 8.47 -12.79
C MET A 53 -13.04 9.57 -12.74
N THR A 54 -12.57 9.93 -11.54
CA THR A 54 -11.63 11.05 -11.34
C THR A 54 -10.17 10.59 -11.21
N ARG A 55 -9.93 9.29 -10.95
CA ARG A 55 -8.62 8.69 -10.67
C ARG A 55 -7.87 9.30 -9.48
N VAL A 56 -8.57 10.02 -8.62
CA VAL A 56 -8.07 10.52 -7.33
C VAL A 56 -8.61 9.68 -6.19
N TYR A 57 -7.99 9.79 -5.02
CA TYR A 57 -8.51 9.12 -3.83
C TYR A 57 -9.87 9.70 -3.43
N GLU A 58 -10.73 8.88 -2.85
CA GLU A 58 -11.98 9.35 -2.26
C GLU A 58 -11.73 10.32 -1.11
N ASP A 59 -12.66 11.25 -0.90
CA ASP A 59 -12.54 12.27 0.13
C ASP A 59 -12.34 11.63 1.51
N ASN A 60 -11.34 12.13 2.25
CA ASN A 60 -10.90 11.63 3.57
C ASN A 60 -10.17 10.27 3.58
N THR A 61 -9.80 9.70 2.43
CA THR A 61 -8.91 8.53 2.41
C THR A 61 -7.56 8.89 3.04
N ALA A 62 -7.18 8.18 4.10
CA ALA A 62 -5.88 8.30 4.73
C ALA A 62 -4.87 7.29 4.15
N PHE A 63 -3.59 7.64 4.19
CA PHE A 63 -2.51 6.69 3.89
C PHE A 63 -2.58 5.44 4.80
N GLU A 64 -3.01 5.62 6.05
CA GLU A 64 -3.17 4.54 7.02
C GLU A 64 -4.25 3.53 6.60
N ASP A 65 -5.28 3.94 5.86
CA ASP A 65 -6.31 3.02 5.36
C ASP A 65 -5.72 2.04 4.32
N ILE A 66 -4.89 2.58 3.42
CA ILE A 66 -4.17 1.77 2.41
C ILE A 66 -3.19 0.81 3.11
N TYR A 67 -2.49 1.31 4.13
CA TYR A 67 -1.58 0.50 4.93
C TYR A 67 -2.31 -0.59 5.73
N ALA A 68 -3.48 -0.30 6.29
CA ALA A 68 -4.30 -1.28 6.99
C ALA A 68 -4.74 -2.42 6.06
N LEU A 69 -5.12 -2.10 4.81
CA LEU A 69 -5.47 -3.11 3.81
C LEU A 69 -4.27 -4.00 3.44
N TYR A 70 -3.08 -3.42 3.31
CA TYR A 70 -1.84 -4.17 3.11
C TYR A 70 -1.57 -5.13 4.29
N GLN A 71 -1.69 -4.64 5.53
CA GLN A 71 -1.46 -5.44 6.73
C GLN A 71 -2.45 -6.59 6.85
N PHE A 72 -3.72 -6.34 6.51
CA PHE A 72 -4.76 -7.37 6.47
C PHE A 72 -4.41 -8.49 5.47
N ASP A 73 -4.03 -8.12 4.24
CA ASP A 73 -3.63 -9.09 3.22
C ASP A 73 -2.37 -9.87 3.60
N LEU A 74 -1.40 -9.22 4.24
CA LEU A 74 -0.22 -9.89 4.78
C LEU A 74 -0.60 -10.95 5.82
N ALA A 75 -1.43 -10.60 6.79
CA ALA A 75 -1.90 -11.53 7.81
C ALA A 75 -2.69 -12.71 7.20
N LEU A 76 -3.50 -12.45 6.16
CA LEU A 76 -4.21 -13.51 5.44
C LEU A 76 -3.23 -14.45 4.71
N ARG A 77 -2.22 -13.90 4.03
CA ARG A 77 -1.19 -14.71 3.36
C ARG A 77 -0.43 -15.59 4.33
N GLU A 78 -0.04 -15.05 5.49
CA GLU A 78 0.61 -15.82 6.55
C GLU A 78 -0.28 -16.95 7.07
N LEU A 79 -1.57 -16.67 7.28
CA LEU A 79 -2.53 -17.66 7.74
C LEU A 79 -2.69 -18.80 6.72
N VAL A 80 -2.89 -18.46 5.44
CA VAL A 80 -3.01 -19.46 4.37
C VAL A 80 -1.73 -20.28 4.27
N PHE A 81 -0.56 -19.64 4.27
CA PHE A 81 0.72 -20.32 4.20
C PHE A 81 0.92 -21.30 5.37
N LYS A 82 0.57 -20.90 6.60
CA LYS A 82 0.60 -21.78 7.77
C LYS A 82 -0.23 -23.05 7.57
N TYR A 83 -1.44 -22.94 7.02
CA TYR A 83 -2.29 -24.11 6.78
C TYR A 83 -1.81 -24.95 5.59
N LEU A 84 -1.27 -24.33 4.54
CA LEU A 84 -0.63 -25.04 3.42
C LEU A 84 0.52 -25.92 3.90
N CYS A 85 1.42 -25.40 4.77
CA CYS A 85 2.49 -26.21 5.35
C CYS A 85 1.97 -27.37 6.20
N GLN A 86 0.83 -27.22 6.89
CA GLN A 86 0.22 -28.32 7.64
C GLN A 86 -0.33 -29.41 6.72
N ILE A 87 -0.94 -29.02 5.60
CA ILE A 87 -1.46 -29.95 4.58
C ILE A 87 -0.29 -30.69 3.92
N GLU A 88 0.76 -29.98 3.53
CA GLU A 88 1.97 -30.57 2.93
C GLU A 88 2.57 -31.65 3.84
N ARG A 89 2.71 -31.37 5.14
CA ARG A 89 3.21 -32.34 6.13
C ARG A 89 2.34 -33.58 6.26
N LYS A 90 1.03 -33.49 6.02
CA LYS A 90 0.10 -34.63 6.09
C LYS A 90 0.05 -35.45 4.80
N LEU A 91 0.44 -34.86 3.67
CA LEU A 91 0.46 -35.54 2.38
C LEU A 91 1.75 -36.35 2.16
N ARG A 92 2.80 -36.03 2.94
CA ARG A 92 4.07 -36.75 2.98
C ARG A 92 4.00 -37.96 3.91
#